data_AF-A0A0H4C1Q6-F1
#
_entry.id   AF-A0A0H4C1Q6-F1
#
_cell.length_a   1.000
_cell.length_b   1.000
_cell.length_c   1.000
_cell.angle_alpha   90.00
_cell.angle_beta   90.00
_cell.angle_gamma   90.00
#
_symmetry.space_group_name_H-M   'P 1'
#
loop_
_entity.id
_entity.type
_entity.pdbx_description
1 polymer ?
#
loop_
_entity_poly.entity_id
_entity_poly.type
_entity_poly.pdbx_seq_one_letter_code
_entity_poly.pdbx_strand_id
1 'polypeptide(L)'
;MNPVAPRDTLTPAEAAALRARIIARVARDRFAPPTTMTALHFIASHLDRAAEAFERNAPRNAAEALNDAREIAQLHPDTRFPSNFTDYVEAPVTGVALPMLAPFNPVNPALAQREADLRHRLTLVHAQLAQATSESATDAWLPSALTYQRDLMRLAGEVRVDNARPCNQRQPEPAPAEVAEPHLKCPKCGSTNVRPSVREWATCQNCRHGDLWAAFKACDCWGYDCPALNG
;
A
#
# COMPACT_ATOMS: atom_id res chain seq x y z
N MET A 1 -14.70 -56.02 3.04
CA MET A 1 -14.19 -54.64 3.19
C MET A 1 -13.80 -54.16 1.81
N ASN A 2 -14.59 -53.28 1.20
CA ASN A 2 -14.22 -52.71 -0.10
C ASN A 2 -13.11 -51.68 0.11
N PRO A 3 -11.98 -51.75 -0.62
CA PRO A 3 -11.03 -50.66 -0.63
C PRO A 3 -11.71 -49.44 -1.25
N VAL A 4 -11.92 -48.40 -0.43
CA VAL A 4 -12.36 -47.10 -0.92
C VAL A 4 -11.20 -46.57 -1.76
N ALA A 5 -11.37 -46.53 -3.07
CA ALA A 5 -10.42 -45.90 -3.97
C ALA A 5 -10.17 -44.44 -3.51
N PRO A 6 -8.93 -43.92 -3.61
CA PRO A 6 -8.66 -42.55 -3.24
C PRO A 6 -9.58 -41.61 -4.04
N ARG A 7 -10.26 -40.70 -3.35
CA ARG A 7 -11.00 -39.62 -4.02
C ARG A 7 -9.97 -38.68 -4.66
N ASP A 8 -9.84 -38.75 -5.97
CA ASP A 8 -8.89 -37.94 -6.75
C ASP A 8 -9.21 -36.44 -6.79
N THR A 9 -10.36 -36.03 -6.24
CA THR A 9 -10.83 -34.63 -6.27
C THR A 9 -11.41 -34.22 -4.92
N LEU A 10 -10.86 -33.12 -4.38
CA LEU A 10 -11.40 -32.46 -3.19
C LEU A 10 -12.73 -31.79 -3.53
N THR A 11 -13.72 -31.91 -2.65
CA THR A 11 -14.91 -31.05 -2.69
C THR A 11 -14.52 -29.59 -2.43
N PRO A 12 -15.35 -28.60 -2.81
CA PRO A 12 -15.11 -27.19 -2.51
C PRO A 12 -14.79 -26.90 -1.04
N ALA A 13 -15.52 -27.53 -0.11
CA ALA A 13 -15.31 -27.36 1.32
C ALA A 13 -13.98 -27.99 1.79
N GLU A 14 -13.62 -29.18 1.31
CA GLU A 14 -12.33 -29.83 1.60
C GLU A 14 -11.16 -29.00 1.03
N ALA A 15 -11.31 -28.44 -0.17
CA ALA A 15 -10.32 -27.57 -0.78
C ALA A 15 -10.16 -26.27 0.04
N ALA A 16 -11.25 -25.65 0.49
CA ALA A 16 -11.20 -24.48 1.38
C ALA A 16 -10.51 -24.81 2.71
N ALA A 17 -10.88 -25.92 3.35
CA ALA A 17 -10.28 -26.37 4.60
C ALA A 17 -8.76 -26.61 4.46
N LEU A 18 -8.36 -27.29 3.38
CA LEU A 18 -6.95 -27.51 3.09
C LEU A 18 -6.18 -26.20 2.92
N ARG A 19 -6.73 -25.27 2.13
CA ARG A 19 -6.09 -23.96 1.93
C ARG A 19 -5.94 -23.23 3.26
N ALA A 20 -6.96 -23.21 4.11
CA ALA A 20 -6.86 -22.63 5.45
C ALA A 20 -5.71 -23.24 6.28
N ARG A 21 -5.59 -24.57 6.31
CA ARG A 21 -4.49 -25.29 7.01
C ARG A 21 -3.12 -24.92 6.46
N ILE A 22 -2.97 -24.83 5.13
CA ILE A 22 -1.71 -24.44 4.50
C ILE A 22 -1.33 -23.00 4.89
N ILE A 23 -2.28 -22.06 4.84
CA ILE A 23 -2.03 -20.67 5.26
C ILE A 23 -1.67 -20.61 6.75
N ALA A 24 -2.35 -21.40 7.60
CA ALA A 24 -2.04 -21.48 9.02
C ALA A 24 -0.60 -21.96 9.27
N ARG A 25 -0.16 -22.98 8.52
CA ARG A 25 1.23 -23.46 8.56
C ARG A 25 2.22 -22.38 8.12
N VAL A 26 1.95 -21.69 7.00
CA VAL A 26 2.78 -20.55 6.55
C VAL A 26 2.87 -19.45 7.61
N ALA A 27 1.79 -19.17 8.34
CA ALA A 27 1.81 -18.21 9.43
C ALA A 27 2.71 -18.65 10.59
N ARG A 28 2.66 -19.93 10.98
CA ARG A 28 3.48 -20.51 12.05
C ARG A 28 4.97 -20.58 11.71
N ASP A 29 5.29 -20.93 10.47
CA ASP A 29 6.68 -21.17 10.03
C ASP A 29 7.44 -19.85 9.80
N ARG A 30 6.74 -18.71 9.84
CA ARG A 30 7.32 -17.40 9.56
C ARG A 30 8.15 -16.93 10.75
N PHE A 31 9.42 -16.61 10.51
CA PHE A 31 10.28 -15.98 11.52
C PHE A 31 9.97 -14.49 11.67
N ALA A 32 9.67 -14.03 12.89
CA ALA A 32 9.36 -12.64 13.21
C ALA A 32 9.72 -12.28 14.66
N PRO A 33 9.72 -10.98 15.04
CA PRO A 33 9.85 -10.56 16.44
C PRO A 33 8.72 -11.12 17.33
N PRO A 34 8.92 -11.24 18.66
CA PRO A 34 7.97 -11.90 19.55
C PRO A 34 6.52 -11.39 19.46
N THR A 35 6.31 -10.08 19.36
CA THR A 35 4.97 -9.48 19.24
C THR A 35 4.27 -9.88 17.95
N THR A 36 5.02 -9.91 16.84
CA THR A 36 4.53 -10.35 15.54
C THR A 36 4.25 -11.86 15.53
N MET A 37 5.09 -12.65 16.20
CA MET A 37 4.89 -14.11 16.34
C MET A 37 3.58 -14.43 17.05
N THR A 38 3.24 -13.70 18.11
CA THR A 38 1.95 -13.85 18.79
C THR A 38 0.78 -13.61 17.84
N ALA A 39 0.80 -12.53 17.06
CA ALA A 39 -0.23 -12.24 16.06
C ALA A 39 -0.32 -13.33 14.97
N LEU A 40 0.82 -13.81 14.46
CA LEU A 40 0.89 -14.90 13.49
C LEU A 40 0.28 -16.20 14.03
N HIS A 41 0.55 -16.55 15.29
CA HIS A 41 -0.05 -17.72 15.93
C HIS A 41 -1.56 -17.57 16.13
N PHE A 42 -2.06 -16.39 16.46
CA PHE A 42 -3.50 -16.15 16.53
C PHE A 42 -4.16 -16.29 15.15
N ILE A 43 -3.58 -15.68 14.10
CA ILE A 43 -4.04 -15.85 12.71
C ILE A 43 -4.11 -17.34 12.35
N ALA A 44 -3.04 -18.11 12.64
CA ALA A 44 -3.00 -19.54 12.39
C ALA A 44 -4.09 -20.32 13.14
N SER A 45 -4.38 -19.95 14.39
CA SER A 45 -5.43 -20.59 15.19
C SER A 45 -6.82 -20.35 14.61
N HIS A 46 -7.11 -19.14 14.14
CA HIS A 46 -8.39 -18.84 13.49
C HIS A 46 -8.53 -19.56 12.14
N LEU A 47 -7.44 -19.70 11.38
CA LEU A 47 -7.45 -20.47 10.14
C LEU A 47 -7.70 -21.96 10.37
N ASP A 48 -7.12 -22.56 11.41
CA ASP A 48 -7.44 -23.95 11.77
C ASP A 48 -8.92 -24.11 12.16
N ARG A 49 -9.49 -23.18 12.92
CA ARG A 49 -10.93 -23.17 13.24
C ARG A 49 -11.78 -23.07 11.98
N ALA A 50 -11.39 -22.23 11.02
CA ALA A 50 -12.06 -22.13 9.74
C ALA A 50 -12.01 -23.46 8.97
N ALA A 51 -10.86 -24.13 8.94
CA ALA A 51 -10.71 -25.44 8.30
C ALA A 51 -11.64 -26.49 8.92
N GLU A 52 -11.66 -26.59 10.25
CA GLU A 52 -12.55 -27.49 10.97
C GLU A 52 -14.03 -27.16 10.74
N ALA A 53 -14.38 -25.89 10.59
CA ALA A 53 -15.74 -25.47 10.30
C ALA A 53 -16.17 -25.84 8.87
N PHE A 54 -15.28 -25.73 7.88
CA PHE A 54 -15.55 -26.21 6.52
C PHE A 54 -15.76 -27.73 6.49
N GLU A 55 -14.90 -28.50 7.17
CA GLU A 55 -15.03 -29.96 7.27
C GLU A 55 -16.34 -30.39 7.93
N ARG A 56 -16.85 -29.59 8.88
CA ARG A 56 -18.14 -29.80 9.54
C ARG A 56 -19.34 -29.23 8.79
N ASN A 57 -19.15 -28.66 7.60
CA ASN A 57 -20.19 -27.94 6.84
C ASN A 57 -20.89 -26.83 7.67
N ALA A 58 -20.10 -26.07 8.44
CA ALA A 58 -20.55 -24.96 9.27
C ALA A 58 -20.08 -23.60 8.68
N PRO A 59 -20.64 -23.14 7.54
CA PRO A 59 -20.11 -22.01 6.77
C PRO A 59 -20.11 -20.68 7.56
N ARG A 60 -21.09 -20.48 8.46
CA ARG A 60 -21.13 -19.28 9.31
C ARG A 60 -19.93 -19.21 10.26
N ASN A 61 -19.59 -20.32 10.89
CA ASN A 61 -18.45 -20.41 11.81
C ASN A 61 -17.12 -20.27 11.05
N ALA A 62 -17.05 -20.80 9.83
CA ALA A 62 -15.90 -20.63 8.96
C ALA A 62 -15.69 -19.15 8.59
N ALA A 63 -16.76 -18.46 8.17
CA ALA A 63 -16.71 -17.04 7.82
C ALA A 63 -16.33 -16.15 9.01
N GLU A 64 -16.85 -16.43 10.21
CA GLU A 64 -16.48 -15.74 11.45
C GLU A 64 -14.98 -15.89 11.75
N ALA A 65 -14.49 -17.13 11.74
CA ALA A 65 -13.08 -17.41 11.99
C ALA A 65 -12.15 -16.76 10.94
N LEU A 66 -12.54 -16.76 9.66
CA LEU A 66 -11.78 -16.05 8.61
C LEU A 66 -11.80 -14.54 8.82
N ASN A 67 -12.92 -13.97 9.25
CA ASN A 67 -13.02 -12.54 9.52
C ASN A 67 -12.11 -12.12 10.70
N ASP A 68 -12.11 -12.89 11.79
CA ASP A 68 -11.21 -12.65 12.93
C ASP A 68 -9.74 -12.69 12.51
N ALA A 69 -9.35 -13.68 11.69
CA ALA A 69 -7.98 -13.77 11.17
C ALA A 69 -7.61 -12.55 10.33
N ARG A 70 -8.55 -12.02 9.54
CA ARG A 70 -8.39 -10.81 8.74
C ARG A 70 -8.23 -9.57 9.60
N GLU A 71 -9.04 -9.43 10.64
CA GLU A 71 -8.98 -8.32 11.60
C GLU A 71 -7.62 -8.27 12.30
N ILE A 72 -7.13 -9.42 12.79
CA ILE A 72 -5.80 -9.51 13.42
C ILE A 72 -4.71 -9.10 12.43
N ALA A 73 -4.76 -9.58 11.18
CA ALA A 73 -3.77 -9.19 10.16
C ALA A 73 -3.78 -7.67 9.86
N GLN A 74 -4.95 -7.03 9.92
CA GLN A 74 -5.08 -5.57 9.73
C GLN A 74 -4.53 -4.78 10.92
N LEU A 75 -4.77 -5.24 12.15
CA LEU A 75 -4.23 -4.62 13.38
C LEU A 75 -2.72 -4.80 13.51
N HIS A 76 -2.16 -5.83 12.87
CA HIS A 76 -0.74 -6.18 12.91
C HIS A 76 -0.12 -6.19 11.50
N PRO A 77 0.10 -5.03 10.87
CA PRO A 77 0.64 -4.94 9.49
C PRO A 77 2.06 -5.52 9.35
N ASP A 78 2.79 -5.62 10.46
CA ASP A 78 4.10 -6.27 10.55
C ASP A 78 4.05 -7.78 10.30
N THR A 79 2.87 -8.42 10.42
CA THR A 79 2.66 -9.81 10.00
C THR A 79 2.86 -10.01 8.49
N ARG A 80 2.74 -8.94 7.69
CA ARG A 80 2.82 -8.95 6.22
C ARG A 80 1.90 -10.00 5.58
N PHE A 81 0.73 -10.21 6.18
CA PHE A 81 -0.40 -10.82 5.50
C PHE A 81 -1.18 -9.72 4.76
N PRO A 82 -1.53 -9.93 3.48
CA PRO A 82 -2.41 -9.00 2.78
C PRO A 82 -3.80 -9.02 3.39
N SER A 83 -4.51 -7.89 3.38
CA SER A 83 -5.85 -7.77 3.99
C SER A 83 -6.91 -8.70 3.38
N ASN A 84 -6.64 -9.28 2.21
CA ASN A 84 -7.52 -10.20 1.49
C ASN A 84 -6.91 -11.62 1.35
N PHE A 85 -6.00 -12.01 2.24
CA PHE A 85 -5.39 -13.34 2.19
C PHE A 85 -6.41 -14.48 2.39
N THR A 86 -7.53 -14.20 3.06
CA THR A 86 -8.64 -15.15 3.26
C THR A 86 -9.34 -15.53 1.96
N ASP A 87 -9.25 -14.69 0.92
CA ASP A 87 -9.91 -14.94 -0.37
C ASP A 87 -9.34 -16.20 -1.04
N TYR A 88 -8.08 -16.56 -0.74
CA TYR A 88 -7.52 -17.85 -1.17
C TYR A 88 -8.29 -19.04 -0.58
N VAL A 89 -8.74 -18.91 0.67
CA VAL A 89 -9.51 -19.94 1.39
C VAL A 89 -10.95 -19.99 0.85
N GLU A 90 -11.55 -18.84 0.58
CA GLU A 90 -12.96 -18.74 0.17
C GLU A 90 -13.18 -19.04 -1.32
N ALA A 91 -12.17 -18.87 -2.16
CA ALA A 91 -12.29 -19.05 -3.61
C ALA A 91 -12.90 -20.40 -4.06
N PRO A 92 -12.55 -21.58 -3.47
CA PRO A 92 -13.16 -22.84 -3.86
C PRO A 92 -14.68 -22.90 -3.64
N VAL A 93 -15.19 -22.28 -2.57
CA VAL A 93 -16.62 -22.32 -2.20
C VAL A 93 -17.43 -21.17 -2.81
N THR A 94 -16.79 -20.04 -3.10
CA THR A 94 -17.47 -18.85 -3.65
C THR A 94 -17.34 -18.72 -5.17
N GLY A 95 -16.35 -19.37 -5.77
CA GLY A 95 -16.00 -19.18 -7.19
C GLY A 95 -15.41 -17.79 -7.50
N VAL A 96 -15.13 -16.98 -6.47
CA VAL A 96 -14.52 -15.66 -6.64
C VAL A 96 -13.07 -15.80 -7.10
N ALA A 97 -12.65 -14.90 -7.99
CA ALA A 97 -11.28 -14.87 -8.50
C ALA A 97 -10.26 -14.66 -7.37
N LEU A 98 -9.08 -15.27 -7.51
CA LEU A 98 -8.02 -15.14 -6.53
C LEU A 98 -7.53 -13.69 -6.41
N PRO A 99 -7.12 -13.26 -5.20
CA PRO A 99 -6.86 -11.85 -4.92
C PRO A 99 -5.65 -11.30 -5.69
N MET A 100 -5.85 -10.18 -6.40
CA MET A 100 -4.79 -9.44 -7.10
C MET A 100 -4.76 -8.00 -6.60
N LEU A 101 -3.58 -7.50 -6.22
CA LEU A 101 -3.42 -6.10 -5.81
C LEU A 101 -3.65 -5.16 -7.01
N ALA A 102 -4.18 -3.97 -6.77
CA ALA A 102 -4.29 -2.94 -7.82
C ALA A 102 -2.89 -2.53 -8.32
N PRO A 103 -2.74 -2.10 -9.59
CA PRO A 103 -1.47 -1.58 -10.08
C PRO A 103 -0.95 -0.40 -9.26
N PHE A 104 0.37 -0.33 -9.03
CA PHE A 104 0.98 0.69 -8.16
C PHE A 104 1.36 1.99 -8.90
N ASN A 105 1.39 1.95 -10.24
CA ASN A 105 1.77 3.06 -11.11
C ASN A 105 3.14 3.69 -10.75
N PRO A 106 4.23 2.91 -10.74
CA PRO A 106 5.57 3.42 -10.48
C PRO A 106 6.03 4.40 -11.56
N VAL A 107 6.59 5.55 -11.13
CA VAL A 107 7.23 6.51 -12.04
C VAL A 107 8.58 5.98 -12.53
N ASN A 108 9.30 5.24 -11.68
CA ASN A 108 10.60 4.65 -12.00
C ASN A 108 10.45 3.38 -12.87
N PRO A 109 11.08 3.32 -14.07
CA PRO A 109 10.99 2.17 -14.96
C PRO A 109 11.47 0.85 -14.34
N ALA A 110 12.47 0.88 -13.46
CA ALA A 110 12.96 -0.33 -12.80
C ALA A 110 11.92 -0.90 -11.81
N LEU A 111 11.16 -0.04 -11.13
CA LEU A 111 10.06 -0.47 -10.27
C LEU A 111 8.86 -0.96 -11.09
N ALA A 112 8.59 -0.33 -12.24
CA ALA A 112 7.56 -0.78 -13.18
C ALA A 112 7.84 -2.20 -13.68
N GLN A 113 9.08 -2.49 -14.08
CA GLN A 113 9.46 -3.84 -14.52
C GLN A 113 9.31 -4.87 -13.40
N ARG A 114 9.77 -4.55 -12.19
CA ARG A 114 9.62 -5.44 -11.03
C ARG A 114 8.16 -5.73 -10.69
N GLU A 115 7.28 -4.73 -10.81
CA GLU A 115 5.85 -4.91 -10.62
C GLU A 115 5.28 -5.87 -11.68
N ALA A 116 5.57 -5.61 -12.96
CA ALA A 116 5.10 -6.45 -14.06
C ALA A 116 5.53 -7.91 -13.89
N ASP A 117 6.80 -8.16 -13.54
CA ASP A 117 7.33 -9.50 -13.34
C ASP A 117 6.64 -10.24 -12.18
N LEU A 118 6.45 -9.57 -11.04
CA LEU A 118 5.78 -10.17 -9.88
C LEU A 118 4.30 -10.48 -10.15
N ARG A 119 3.59 -9.55 -10.83
CA ARG A 119 2.18 -9.77 -11.21
C ARG A 119 2.04 -10.91 -12.21
N HIS A 120 2.95 -11.01 -13.18
CA HIS A 120 2.98 -12.11 -14.14
C HIS A 120 3.18 -13.46 -13.44
N ARG A 121 4.18 -13.57 -12.55
CA ARG A 121 4.42 -14.79 -11.76
C ARG A 121 3.23 -15.16 -10.88
N LEU A 122 2.61 -14.18 -10.22
CA LEU A 122 1.41 -14.41 -9.40
C LEU A 122 0.25 -14.94 -10.26
N THR A 123 0.05 -14.38 -11.46
CA THR A 123 -0.97 -14.84 -12.41
C THR A 123 -0.75 -16.29 -12.84
N LEU A 124 0.50 -16.68 -13.11
CA LEU A 124 0.83 -18.07 -13.44
C LEU A 124 0.53 -19.02 -12.27
N VAL A 125 0.92 -18.65 -11.05
CA VAL A 125 0.62 -19.47 -9.86
C VAL A 125 -0.88 -19.54 -9.59
N HIS A 126 -1.64 -18.46 -9.79
CA HIS A 126 -3.09 -18.47 -9.68
C HIS A 126 -3.74 -19.42 -10.68
N ALA A 127 -3.27 -19.44 -11.93
CA ALA A 127 -3.75 -20.37 -12.94
C ALA A 127 -3.48 -21.83 -12.55
N GLN A 128 -2.32 -22.14 -11.96
CA GLN A 128 -2.00 -23.48 -11.44
C GLN A 128 -2.86 -23.83 -10.21
N LEU A 129 -3.02 -22.89 -9.27
CA LEU A 129 -3.81 -23.10 -8.05
C LEU A 129 -5.31 -23.26 -8.35
N ALA A 130 -5.83 -22.65 -9.42
CA ALA A 130 -7.20 -22.84 -9.89
C ALA A 130 -7.43 -24.24 -10.47
N GLN A 131 -6.39 -24.90 -10.98
CA GLN A 131 -6.43 -26.26 -11.53
C GLN A 131 -6.05 -27.33 -10.50
N ALA A 132 -5.59 -26.94 -9.31
CA ALA A 132 -5.15 -27.87 -8.26
C ALA A 132 -6.36 -28.60 -7.65
N THR A 133 -6.46 -29.91 -7.91
CA THR A 133 -7.54 -30.78 -7.37
C THR A 133 -7.09 -31.66 -6.20
N SER A 134 -5.78 -31.69 -5.91
CA SER A 134 -5.17 -32.53 -4.88
C SER A 134 -4.49 -31.71 -3.79
N GLU A 135 -4.22 -32.38 -2.66
CA GLU A 135 -3.46 -31.80 -1.57
C GLU A 135 -2.05 -31.39 -2.00
N SER A 136 -1.31 -32.31 -2.63
CA SER A 136 0.06 -32.06 -3.08
C SER A 136 0.17 -30.90 -4.07
N ALA A 137 -0.78 -30.77 -5.00
CA ALA A 137 -0.81 -29.65 -5.95
C ALA A 137 -1.09 -28.33 -5.23
N THR A 138 -2.05 -28.31 -4.29
CA THR A 138 -2.37 -27.09 -3.53
C THR A 138 -1.19 -26.67 -2.64
N ASP A 139 -0.53 -27.64 -2.01
CA ASP A 139 0.64 -27.43 -1.14
C ASP A 139 1.84 -26.85 -1.89
N ALA A 140 2.02 -27.22 -3.17
CA ALA A 140 3.08 -26.68 -4.01
C ALA A 140 2.82 -25.22 -4.44
N TRP A 141 1.58 -24.85 -4.74
CA TRP A 141 1.26 -23.57 -5.37
C TRP A 141 0.83 -22.47 -4.40
N LEU A 142 0.06 -22.79 -3.35
CA LEU A 142 -0.49 -21.78 -2.44
C LEU A 142 0.60 -21.00 -1.66
N PRO A 143 1.63 -21.63 -1.09
CA PRO A 143 2.73 -20.90 -0.43
C PRO A 143 3.47 -19.95 -1.39
N SER A 144 3.62 -20.35 -2.66
CA SER A 144 4.21 -19.51 -3.70
C SER A 144 3.35 -18.27 -4.00
N ALA A 145 2.02 -18.41 -4.04
CA ALA A 145 1.10 -17.29 -4.24
C ALA A 145 1.20 -16.26 -3.10
N LEU A 146 1.22 -16.74 -1.85
CA LEU A 146 1.39 -15.89 -0.66
C LEU A 146 2.75 -15.17 -0.67
N THR A 147 3.80 -15.84 -1.13
CA THR A 147 5.13 -15.27 -1.26
C THR A 147 5.14 -14.11 -2.27
N TYR A 148 4.58 -14.31 -3.46
CA TYR A 148 4.51 -13.24 -4.47
C TYR A 148 3.61 -12.08 -4.04
N GLN A 149 2.51 -12.33 -3.33
CA GLN A 149 1.70 -11.25 -2.76
C GLN A 149 2.47 -10.44 -1.72
N ARG A 150 3.19 -11.10 -0.81
CA ARG A 150 4.05 -10.41 0.16
C ARG A 150 5.09 -9.54 -0.55
N ASP A 151 5.70 -10.06 -1.61
CA ASP A 151 6.73 -9.34 -2.36
C ASP A 151 6.12 -8.14 -3.12
N LEU A 152 4.90 -8.26 -3.64
CA LEU A 152 4.13 -7.14 -4.19
C LEU A 152 3.80 -6.10 -3.11
N MET A 153 3.37 -6.49 -1.91
CA MET A 153 3.12 -5.54 -0.81
C MET A 153 4.38 -4.77 -0.42
N ARG A 154 5.53 -5.45 -0.39
CA ARG A 154 6.82 -4.80 -0.16
C ARG A 154 7.13 -3.80 -1.26
N LEU A 155 6.95 -4.19 -2.53
CA LEU A 155 7.14 -3.30 -3.68
C LEU A 155 6.21 -2.09 -3.62
N ALA A 156 4.95 -2.26 -3.23
CA ALA A 156 4.00 -1.14 -3.06
C ALA A 156 4.54 -0.08 -2.08
N GLY A 157 5.19 -0.52 -0.99
CA GLY A 157 5.88 0.38 -0.06
C GLY A 157 7.04 1.13 -0.70
N GLU A 158 7.87 0.43 -1.49
CA GLU A 158 9.00 1.03 -2.23
C GLU A 158 8.50 2.06 -3.27
N VAL A 159 7.47 1.71 -4.05
CA VAL A 159 6.84 2.59 -5.05
C VAL A 159 6.25 3.83 -4.41
N ARG A 160 5.53 3.69 -3.29
CA ARG A 160 4.96 4.84 -2.57
C ARG A 160 6.03 5.83 -2.14
N VAL A 161 7.14 5.35 -1.59
CA VAL A 161 8.26 6.21 -1.17
C VAL A 161 8.93 6.87 -2.38
N ASP A 162 9.15 6.13 -3.46
CA ASP A 162 9.77 6.67 -4.68
C ASP A 162 8.87 7.72 -5.38
N ASN A 163 7.59 7.42 -5.57
CA ASN A 163 6.63 8.34 -6.18
C ASN A 163 6.42 9.61 -5.34
N ALA A 164 6.59 9.53 -4.01
CA ALA A 164 6.48 10.69 -3.13
C ALA A 164 7.69 11.65 -3.21
N ARG A 165 8.79 11.29 -3.89
CA ARG A 165 9.98 12.15 -4.00
C ARG A 165 9.65 13.43 -4.78
N PRO A 166 10.16 14.61 -4.38
CA PRO A 166 9.88 15.87 -5.07
C PRO A 166 10.23 15.87 -6.57
N CYS A 167 11.28 15.14 -6.97
CA CYS A 167 11.67 15.01 -8.38
C CYS A 167 10.72 14.14 -9.22
N ASN A 168 9.89 13.30 -8.58
CA ASN A 168 8.92 12.42 -9.22
C ASN A 168 7.49 12.95 -9.12
N GLN A 169 7.24 13.89 -8.20
CA GLN A 169 6.01 14.67 -8.21
C GLN A 169 6.08 15.64 -9.39
N ARG A 170 5.17 15.51 -10.36
CA ARG A 170 4.95 16.61 -11.31
C ARG A 170 4.67 17.85 -10.48
N GLN A 171 5.57 18.84 -10.52
CA GLN A 171 5.20 20.16 -10.03
C GLN A 171 3.89 20.53 -10.75
N PRO A 172 2.86 21.01 -10.03
CA PRO A 172 1.72 21.60 -10.70
C PRO A 172 2.26 22.59 -11.71
N GLU A 173 1.85 22.49 -12.97
CA GLU A 173 2.07 23.60 -13.90
C GLU A 173 1.59 24.86 -13.17
N PRO A 174 2.43 25.90 -13.02
CA PRO A 174 1.96 27.13 -12.42
C PRO A 174 0.73 27.55 -13.21
N ALA A 175 -0.38 27.77 -12.49
CA ALA A 175 -1.59 28.33 -13.08
C ALA A 175 -1.19 29.55 -13.94
N PRO A 176 -1.84 29.78 -15.09
CA PRO A 176 -1.53 30.93 -15.92
C PRO A 176 -1.56 32.15 -15.03
N ALA A 177 -0.41 32.84 -14.94
CA ALA A 177 -0.14 33.87 -13.96
C ALA A 177 -1.34 34.81 -13.81
N GLU A 178 -2.11 34.63 -12.73
CA GLU A 178 -2.83 35.75 -12.15
C GLU A 178 -1.77 36.82 -11.90
N VAL A 179 -2.02 37.99 -12.48
CA VAL A 179 -1.13 39.15 -12.45
C VAL A 179 -0.62 39.31 -11.03
N ALA A 180 0.63 38.91 -10.79
CA ALA A 180 1.19 38.79 -9.46
C ALA A 180 1.01 40.13 -8.75
N GLU A 181 0.21 40.14 -7.68
CA GLU A 181 0.16 41.31 -6.84
C GLU A 181 1.58 41.61 -6.36
N PRO A 182 2.02 42.88 -6.47
CA PRO A 182 3.37 43.27 -6.14
C PRO A 182 3.60 43.02 -4.65
N HIS A 183 4.45 42.03 -4.33
CA HIS A 183 4.79 41.64 -2.95
C HIS A 183 5.39 42.78 -2.12
N LEU A 184 5.94 43.82 -2.79
CA LEU A 184 6.48 45.02 -2.15
C LEU A 184 5.74 46.28 -2.63
N LYS A 185 5.28 47.08 -1.66
CA LYS A 185 4.61 48.36 -1.88
C LYS A 185 5.11 49.39 -0.87
N CYS A 186 5.49 50.58 -1.34
CA CYS A 186 5.94 51.64 -0.46
C CYS A 186 4.80 52.13 0.45
N PRO A 187 4.95 52.14 1.78
CA PRO A 187 3.90 52.58 2.71
C PRO A 187 3.60 54.09 2.57
N LYS A 188 4.55 54.86 2.01
CA LYS A 188 4.41 56.31 1.86
C LYS A 188 3.71 56.73 0.56
N CYS A 189 3.99 56.08 -0.56
CA CYS A 189 3.49 56.52 -1.87
C CYS A 189 2.80 55.42 -2.70
N GLY A 190 2.70 54.20 -2.18
CA GLY A 190 2.03 53.10 -2.86
C GLY A 190 2.77 52.53 -4.08
N SER A 191 3.96 53.04 -4.41
CA SER A 191 4.77 52.54 -5.53
C SER A 191 5.32 51.14 -5.25
N THR A 192 5.34 50.30 -6.27
CA THR A 192 5.87 48.93 -6.24
C THR A 192 7.34 48.87 -6.64
N ASN A 193 7.93 50.01 -7.04
CA ASN A 193 9.34 50.13 -7.38
C ASN A 193 10.18 50.30 -6.11
N VAL A 194 10.34 49.19 -5.39
CA VAL A 194 11.05 49.10 -4.11
C VAL A 194 12.31 48.27 -4.33
N ARG A 195 13.46 48.83 -3.93
CA ARG A 195 14.74 48.12 -4.00
C ARG A 195 15.12 47.63 -2.60
N PRO A 196 15.14 46.31 -2.35
CA PRO A 196 15.76 45.79 -1.15
C PRO A 196 17.27 46.03 -1.17
N SER A 197 17.85 46.27 0.00
CA SER A 197 19.29 46.29 0.24
C SER A 197 19.66 45.20 1.24
N VAL A 198 20.93 44.81 1.25
CA VAL A 198 21.46 43.86 2.24
C VAL A 198 21.26 44.40 3.67
N ARG A 199 20.81 43.51 4.58
CA ARG A 199 20.47 43.77 6.01
C ARG A 199 19.10 44.42 6.24
N GLU A 200 18.03 43.75 5.80
CA GLU A 200 16.65 44.04 6.23
C GLU A 200 16.15 45.47 5.91
N TRP A 201 16.72 46.15 4.93
CA TRP A 201 16.32 47.52 4.58
C TRP A 201 15.83 47.59 3.14
N ALA A 202 14.82 48.39 2.88
CA ALA A 202 14.26 48.62 1.56
C ALA A 202 14.10 50.12 1.29
N THR A 203 14.29 50.53 0.03
CA THR A 203 14.12 51.93 -0.38
C THR A 203 13.20 52.03 -1.59
N CYS A 204 12.18 52.87 -1.51
CA CYS A 204 11.33 53.20 -2.65
C CYS A 204 12.12 54.05 -3.66
N GLN A 205 12.21 53.59 -4.91
CA GLN A 205 12.90 54.35 -5.96
C GLN A 205 12.11 55.59 -6.40
N ASN A 206 10.81 55.65 -6.14
CA ASN A 206 9.96 56.78 -6.49
C ASN A 206 10.05 57.93 -5.46
N CYS A 207 9.76 57.66 -4.19
CA CYS A 207 9.71 58.70 -3.14
C CYS A 207 10.94 58.75 -2.22
N ARG A 208 11.94 57.89 -2.45
CA ARG A 208 13.18 57.76 -1.66
C ARG A 208 12.99 57.43 -0.17
N HIS A 209 11.77 57.10 0.26
CA HIS A 209 11.53 56.60 1.60
C HIS A 209 12.22 55.26 1.80
N GLY A 210 12.97 55.13 2.88
CA GLY A 210 13.59 53.88 3.31
C GLY A 210 13.10 53.47 4.68
N ASP A 211 12.90 52.18 4.86
CA ASP A 211 12.47 51.54 6.12
C ASP A 211 12.83 50.05 6.07
N LEU A 212 12.51 49.32 7.14
CA LEU A 212 12.59 47.86 7.16
C LEU A 212 11.68 47.28 6.06
N TRP A 213 12.20 46.31 5.31
CA TRP A 213 11.43 45.58 4.28
C TRP A 213 10.08 45.04 4.77
N ALA A 214 9.94 44.74 6.07
CA ALA A 214 8.67 44.36 6.69
C ALA A 214 7.58 45.43 6.51
N ALA A 215 7.93 46.72 6.57
CA ALA A 215 7.01 47.83 6.35
C ALA A 215 6.62 48.02 4.87
N PHE A 216 7.37 47.40 3.95
CA PHE A 216 7.09 47.42 2.51
C PHE A 216 6.34 46.18 2.03
N LYS A 217 6.17 45.13 2.85
CA LYS A 217 5.49 43.91 2.43
C LYS A 217 3.98 44.16 2.30
N ALA A 218 3.45 43.85 1.12
CA ALA A 218 2.02 43.88 0.83
C ALA A 218 1.41 42.47 0.74
N CYS A 219 2.21 41.43 0.99
CA CYS A 219 1.79 40.03 0.99
C CYS A 219 1.91 39.41 2.39
N ASP A 220 1.08 38.40 2.67
CA ASP A 220 1.09 37.62 3.93
C ASP A 220 2.20 36.54 3.99
N CYS A 221 3.20 36.62 3.11
CA CYS A 221 4.33 35.68 3.11
C CYS A 221 5.17 35.84 4.39
N TRP A 222 5.52 34.70 4.99
CA TRP A 222 6.32 34.65 6.21
C TRP A 222 7.78 35.00 5.93
N GLY A 223 8.25 36.12 6.49
CA GLY A 223 9.68 36.42 6.56
C GLY A 223 10.43 36.25 5.24
N TYR A 224 11.50 35.46 5.28
CA TYR A 224 12.48 35.25 4.21
C TYR A 224 11.98 34.36 3.06
N ASP A 225 10.79 33.78 3.18
CA ASP A 225 10.19 32.93 2.14
C ASP A 225 9.47 33.74 1.05
N CYS A 226 9.48 35.08 1.14
CA CYS A 226 8.89 35.94 0.13
C CYS A 226 9.72 35.89 -1.18
N PRO A 227 9.12 35.46 -2.31
CA PRO A 227 9.83 35.35 -3.59
C PRO A 227 10.49 36.65 -4.04
N ALA A 228 9.92 37.81 -3.67
CA ALA A 228 10.43 39.13 -4.02
C ALA A 228 11.76 39.53 -3.34
N LEU A 229 12.25 38.70 -2.42
CA LEU A 229 13.51 38.94 -1.70
C LEU A 229 14.60 37.93 -2.05
N ASN A 230 14.22 36.84 -2.73
CA ASN A 230 15.10 35.76 -3.14
C ASN A 230 15.53 35.89 -4.62
N GLY A 231 15.31 37.07 -5.22
CA GLY A 231 15.65 37.42 -6.60
C GLY A 231 16.77 38.45 -6.72
#